data_AF-A0A087D5N9-F1
#
_entry.id   AF-A0A087D5N9-F1
#
_cell.length_a   1.000
_cell.length_b   1.000
_cell.length_c   1.000
_cell.angle_alpha   90.00
_cell.angle_beta   90.00
_cell.angle_gamma   90.00
#
_symmetry.space_group_name_H-M   'P 1'
#
loop_
_entity.id
_entity.type
_entity.pdbx_description
1 polymer ?
#
loop_
_entity_poly.entity_id
_entity_poly.type
_entity_poly.pdbx_seq_one_letter_code
_entity_poly.pdbx_strand_id
1 'polypeptide(L)'
;MKDADFDISTLLYEGEAIADYTLTGMGTNWGSPVYQCVTQPGSTDIHSALEETLHRIIDARIDTGDADDVLAETMGVVRADSIDAEDGVTPIDLDLGYALPGAITSFTERAPVACDPAEPLNMTDASACGPIR
;
A
#
# COMPACT_ATOMS: atom_id res chain seq x y z
N MET A 1 -23.49 -5.73 -1.54
CA MET A 1 -22.65 -4.53 -1.68
C MET A 1 -21.51 -4.75 -0.71
N LYS A 2 -20.27 -4.86 -1.20
CA LYS A 2 -19.09 -4.98 -0.34
C LYS A 2 -18.66 -3.55 -0.09
N ASP A 3 -18.95 -3.04 1.10
CA ASP A 3 -18.79 -1.64 1.45
C ASP A 3 -17.30 -1.25 1.38
N ALA A 4 -17.02 -0.26 0.53
CA ALA A 4 -15.79 0.51 0.37
C ALA A 4 -14.44 -0.23 0.53
N ASP A 5 -13.87 -0.62 -0.61
CA ASP A 5 -12.43 -0.85 -0.83
C ASP A 5 -11.60 0.18 -0.02
N PHE A 6 -10.90 -0.28 1.01
CA PHE A 6 -10.06 0.61 1.80
C PHE A 6 -8.95 1.16 0.92
N ASP A 7 -8.95 2.47 0.70
CA ASP A 7 -7.91 3.10 -0.08
C ASP A 7 -6.70 3.43 0.80
N ILE A 8 -5.66 2.59 0.71
CA ILE A 8 -4.38 2.78 1.41
C ILE A 8 -3.70 4.12 1.06
N SER A 9 -4.03 4.73 -0.10
CA SER A 9 -3.46 6.02 -0.49
C SER A 9 -3.83 7.16 0.48
N THR A 10 -4.92 6.98 1.24
CA THR A 10 -5.33 7.92 2.30
C THR A 10 -4.38 7.95 3.50
N LEU A 11 -3.48 6.97 3.63
CA LEU A 11 -2.48 6.88 4.70
C LEU A 11 -1.12 7.49 4.34
N LEU A 12 -0.94 7.99 3.12
CA LEU A 12 0.33 8.53 2.64
C LEU A 12 0.61 9.91 3.25
N TYR A 13 1.83 10.08 3.76
CA TYR A 13 2.42 11.38 4.04
C TYR A 13 3.21 11.92 2.84
N GLU A 14 3.55 13.21 2.90
CA GLU A 14 4.32 13.88 1.84
C GLU A 14 5.67 13.17 1.61
N GLY A 15 5.89 12.72 0.38
CA GLY A 15 7.13 12.04 -0.02
C GLY A 15 7.12 10.53 0.15
N GLU A 16 6.03 9.92 0.59
CA GLU A 16 5.88 8.46 0.66
C GLU A 16 5.30 7.87 -0.63
N ALA A 17 5.47 6.56 -0.79
CA ALA A 17 4.95 5.79 -1.91
C ALA A 17 4.25 4.52 -1.42
N ILE A 18 3.39 3.95 -2.26
CA ILE A 18 2.80 2.64 -2.02
C ILE A 18 3.72 1.60 -2.68
N ALA A 19 4.00 0.50 -2.00
CA ALA A 19 4.62 -0.66 -2.61
C ALA A 19 3.63 -1.82 -2.71
N ASP A 20 3.64 -2.47 -3.86
CA ASP A 20 2.88 -3.68 -4.14
C ASP A 20 3.79 -4.90 -3.94
N TYR A 21 3.35 -5.88 -3.16
CA TYR A 21 4.12 -7.08 -2.87
C TYR A 21 3.28 -8.35 -2.89
N THR A 22 3.95 -9.49 -3.06
CA THR A 22 3.30 -10.81 -3.14
C THR A 22 3.88 -11.75 -2.10
N LEU A 23 3.04 -12.58 -1.49
CA LEU A 23 3.45 -13.57 -0.49
C LEU A 23 3.60 -14.97 -1.09
N THR A 24 4.44 -15.81 -0.49
CA THR A 24 4.49 -17.25 -0.79
C THR A 24 3.23 -17.93 -0.27
N GLY A 25 2.67 -18.86 -1.05
CA GLY A 25 1.53 -19.68 -0.66
C GLY A 25 0.25 -19.28 -1.40
N MET A 26 -0.52 -20.27 -1.86
CA MET A 26 -1.80 -20.04 -2.55
C MET A 26 -3.01 -20.03 -1.61
N GLY A 27 -2.80 -20.30 -0.31
CA GLY A 27 -3.87 -20.66 0.63
C GLY A 27 -4.62 -19.48 1.25
N THR A 28 -4.02 -18.29 1.29
CA THR A 28 -4.52 -17.15 2.07
C THR A 28 -4.57 -15.88 1.25
N ASN A 29 -4.70 -15.94 -0.08
CA ASN A 29 -4.72 -14.72 -0.90
C ASN A 29 -5.90 -13.77 -0.59
N TRP A 30 -6.78 -14.08 0.37
CA TRP A 30 -7.89 -13.24 0.90
C TRP A 30 -8.65 -12.41 -0.17
N GLY A 31 -8.69 -12.88 -1.42
CA GLY A 31 -9.29 -12.17 -2.55
C GLY A 31 -8.36 -11.28 -3.40
N SER A 32 -7.11 -11.03 -3.00
CA SER A 32 -6.11 -10.28 -3.78
C SER A 32 -4.81 -11.06 -4.03
N PRO A 33 -4.34 -11.17 -5.29
CA PRO A 33 -3.04 -11.77 -5.60
C PRO A 33 -1.85 -10.86 -5.21
N VAL A 34 -2.11 -9.61 -4.83
CA VAL A 34 -1.12 -8.57 -4.55
C VAL A 34 -1.56 -7.78 -3.33
N TYR A 35 -0.64 -7.58 -2.38
CA TYR A 35 -0.83 -6.80 -1.17
C TYR A 35 -0.05 -5.50 -1.24
N GLN A 36 -0.37 -4.56 -0.35
CA GLN A 36 0.12 -3.20 -0.41
C GLN A 36 0.59 -2.70 0.96
N CYS A 37 1.68 -1.94 0.98
CA CYS A 37 2.13 -1.19 2.15
C CYS A 37 2.63 0.20 1.76
N VAL A 38 2.71 1.10 2.72
CA VAL A 38 3.35 2.41 2.57
C VAL A 38 4.84 2.25 2.81
N THR A 39 5.66 2.84 1.95
CA THR A 39 7.12 2.84 2.05
C THR A 39 7.70 4.20 1.67
N GLN A 40 8.98 4.41 1.98
CA GLN A 40 9.75 5.53 1.48
C GLN A 40 10.39 5.19 0.12
N PRO A 41 10.44 6.12 -0.83
CA PRO A 41 11.06 5.89 -2.13
C PRO A 41 12.53 5.43 -2.01
N GLY A 42 12.84 4.26 -2.54
CA GLY A 42 14.19 3.67 -2.49
C GLY A 42 14.57 3.06 -1.13
N SER A 43 13.63 2.92 -0.20
CA SER A 43 13.85 2.22 1.06
C SER A 43 13.87 0.71 0.85
N THR A 44 14.86 0.04 1.43
CA THR A 44 14.97 -1.43 1.42
C THR A 44 14.42 -2.08 2.70
N ASP A 45 13.98 -1.27 3.65
CA ASP A 45 13.53 -1.70 4.97
C ASP A 45 12.04 -2.09 4.94
N ILE A 46 11.75 -3.17 4.21
CA ILE A 46 10.38 -3.68 4.00
C ILE A 46 9.68 -4.00 5.32
N HIS A 47 10.41 -4.55 6.29
CA HIS A 47 9.83 -4.91 7.60
C HIS A 47 9.32 -3.66 8.34
N SER A 48 10.13 -2.59 8.37
CA SER A 48 9.72 -1.32 8.98
C SER A 48 8.54 -0.68 8.24
N ALA A 49 8.52 -0.75 6.90
CA ALA A 49 7.41 -0.27 6.08
C ALA A 49 6.09 -1.00 6.40
N LEU A 50 6.14 -2.30 6.64
CA LEU A 50 4.97 -3.10 7.02
C LEU A 50 4.46 -2.71 8.42
N GLU A 51 5.34 -2.64 9.43
CA GLU A 51 4.95 -2.29 10.80
C GLU A 51 4.35 -0.87 10.89
N GLU A 52 4.98 0.09 10.21
CA GLU A 52 4.48 1.45 10.09
C GLU A 52 3.07 1.48 9.45
N THR A 53 2.88 0.77 8.35
CA THR A 53 1.59 0.71 7.66
C THR A 53 0.52 0.06 8.53
N LEU A 54 0.88 -1.02 9.24
CA LEU A 54 -0.01 -1.72 10.15
C LEU A 54 -0.54 -0.80 11.24
N HIS A 55 0.34 -0.04 11.90
CA HIS A 55 -0.07 0.94 12.92
C HIS A 55 -1.00 2.01 12.35
N ARG A 56 -0.74 2.50 11.13
CA ARG A 56 -1.58 3.52 10.49
C ARG A 56 -2.97 3.00 10.12
N ILE A 57 -3.08 1.78 9.61
CA ILE A 57 -4.38 1.18 9.30
C ILE A 57 -5.20 1.00 10.58
N ILE A 58 -4.59 0.48 11.65
CA ILE A 58 -5.27 0.27 12.93
C ILE A 58 -5.75 1.60 13.51
N ASP A 59 -4.91 2.63 13.50
CA ASP A 59 -5.27 3.97 13.96
C ASP A 59 -6.45 4.55 13.14
N ALA A 60 -6.38 4.44 11.81
CA ALA A 60 -7.44 4.91 10.92
C ALA A 60 -8.76 4.12 11.04
N ARG A 61 -8.71 2.90 11.58
CA ARG A 61 -9.87 1.99 11.74
C ARG A 61 -10.30 1.79 13.19
N ILE A 62 -9.68 2.49 14.14
CA ILE A 62 -9.95 2.32 15.57
C ILE A 62 -11.42 2.56 15.93
N ASP A 63 -12.08 3.49 15.25
CA ASP A 63 -13.48 3.86 15.49
C ASP A 63 -14.50 2.97 14.75
N THR A 64 -14.06 2.22 13.75
CA THR A 64 -14.94 1.43 12.87
C THR A 64 -14.93 -0.05 13.22
N GLY A 65 -13.80 -0.57 13.74
CA GLY A 65 -13.69 -1.95 14.23
C GLY A 65 -13.52 -3.02 13.14
N ASP A 66 -13.31 -2.64 11.88
CA ASP A 66 -13.00 -3.50 10.73
C ASP A 66 -11.48 -3.58 10.44
N ALA A 67 -10.64 -3.19 11.40
CA ALA A 67 -9.18 -3.10 11.20
C ALA A 67 -8.57 -4.45 10.77
N ASP A 68 -8.94 -5.57 11.41
CA ASP A 68 -8.44 -6.90 11.06
C ASP A 68 -8.80 -7.30 9.62
N ASP A 69 -10.04 -7.03 9.18
CA ASP A 69 -10.48 -7.32 7.81
C ASP A 69 -9.71 -6.47 6.79
N VAL A 70 -9.57 -5.17 7.05
CA VAL A 70 -8.83 -4.26 6.16
C VAL A 70 -7.34 -4.62 6.10
N LEU A 71 -6.74 -4.99 7.22
CA LEU A 71 -5.36 -5.45 7.30
C LEU A 71 -5.15 -6.73 6.48
N ALA A 72 -6.05 -7.70 6.61
CA ALA A 72 -5.99 -8.95 5.84
C ALA A 72 -6.17 -8.69 4.33
N GLU A 73 -7.09 -7.82 3.94
CA GLU A 73 -7.36 -7.51 2.53
C GLU A 73 -6.26 -6.65 1.89
N THR A 74 -5.73 -5.68 2.63
CA THR A 74 -4.75 -4.70 2.10
C THR A 74 -3.34 -5.26 2.16
N MET A 75 -2.94 -5.81 3.32
CA MET A 75 -1.56 -6.22 3.59
C MET A 75 -1.37 -7.75 3.61
N GLY A 76 -2.45 -8.53 3.66
CA GLY A 76 -2.34 -9.98 3.81
C GLY A 76 -1.84 -10.41 5.19
N VAL A 77 -1.88 -9.51 6.18
CA VAL A 77 -1.48 -9.84 7.56
C VAL A 77 -2.63 -10.52 8.30
N VAL A 78 -2.30 -11.44 9.19
CA VAL A 78 -3.26 -12.15 10.03
C VAL A 78 -2.77 -12.13 11.48
N ARG A 79 -3.61 -12.52 12.44
CA ARG A 79 -3.17 -12.68 13.83
C ARG A 79 -2.13 -13.80 13.90
N ALA A 80 -1.00 -13.56 14.58
CA ALA A 80 0.07 -14.54 14.71
C ALA A 80 -0.45 -15.86 15.32
N ASP A 81 -1.37 -15.79 16.28
CA ASP A 81 -2.02 -16.96 16.89
C ASP A 81 -2.92 -17.77 15.95
N SER A 82 -3.28 -17.21 14.78
CA SER A 82 -4.11 -17.90 13.78
C SER A 82 -3.28 -18.69 12.75
N ILE A 83 -1.95 -18.56 12.77
CA ILE A 83 -1.06 -19.26 11.84
C ILE A 83 -0.69 -20.61 12.43
N ASP A 84 -1.17 -21.69 11.80
CA ASP A 84 -0.76 -23.05 12.14
C ASP A 84 0.69 -23.28 11.70
N ALA A 85 1.58 -23.54 12.66
CA ALA A 85 3.01 -23.79 12.42
C ALA A 85 3.30 -25.06 11.59
N GLU A 86 2.29 -25.89 11.34
CA GLU A 86 2.40 -27.18 10.65
C GLU A 86 2.54 -27.04 9.12
N ASP A 87 2.27 -25.86 8.55
CA ASP A 87 2.26 -25.66 7.09
C ASP A 87 3.67 -25.48 6.48
N GLY A 88 4.73 -25.58 7.30
CA GLY A 88 6.12 -25.48 6.86
C GLY A 88 6.51 -24.09 6.31
N VAL A 89 5.61 -23.12 6.41
CA VAL A 89 5.84 -21.71 6.07
C VAL A 89 6.21 -20.97 7.34
N THR A 90 7.34 -20.28 7.34
CA THR A 90 7.77 -19.44 8.46
C THR A 90 7.05 -18.09 8.37
N PRO A 91 6.16 -17.75 9.31
CA PRO A 91 5.51 -16.46 9.31
C PRO A 91 6.53 -15.34 9.57
N ILE A 92 6.24 -14.15 9.06
CA ILE A 92 7.03 -12.95 9.40
C ILE A 92 6.27 -12.23 10.50
N ASP A 93 6.82 -12.26 11.71
CA ASP A 93 6.27 -11.55 12.85
C ASP A 93 6.29 -10.03 12.63
N LEU A 94 5.16 -9.40 12.92
CA LEU A 94 4.96 -7.95 12.93
C LEU A 94 4.48 -7.51 14.32
N ASP A 95 4.44 -6.21 14.53
CA ASP A 95 3.92 -5.60 15.75
C ASP A 95 2.44 -5.96 16.04
N LEU A 96 2.05 -5.77 17.30
CA LEU A 96 0.68 -5.95 17.82
C LEU A 96 0.10 -7.37 17.69
N GLY A 97 0.97 -8.37 17.53
CA GLY A 97 0.59 -9.78 17.42
C GLY A 97 0.01 -10.13 16.05
N TYR A 98 0.39 -9.39 15.02
CA TYR A 98 0.12 -9.74 13.63
C TYR A 98 1.35 -10.39 13.00
N ALA A 99 1.13 -11.15 11.94
CA ALA A 99 2.20 -11.74 11.15
C ALA A 99 1.75 -11.93 9.71
N LEU A 100 2.73 -11.95 8.79
CA LEU A 100 2.48 -12.40 7.42
C LEU A 100 2.50 -13.94 7.40
N PRO A 101 1.48 -14.59 6.82
CA PRO A 101 1.40 -16.04 6.72
C PRO A 101 2.38 -16.65 5.71
N GLY A 102 3.17 -15.81 5.02
CA GLY A 102 4.14 -16.25 4.03
C GLY A 102 5.28 -15.27 3.83
N ALA A 103 6.34 -15.72 3.17
CA ALA A 103 7.48 -14.89 2.82
C ALA A 103 7.16 -13.97 1.63
N ILE A 104 7.73 -12.77 1.62
CA ILE A 104 7.58 -11.85 0.50
C ILE A 104 8.42 -12.35 -0.68
N THR A 105 7.76 -12.53 -1.83
CA THR A 105 8.36 -13.07 -3.06
C THR A 105 8.66 -11.99 -4.11
N SER A 106 7.90 -10.91 -4.08
CA SER A 106 8.08 -9.74 -4.91
C SER A 106 7.75 -8.51 -4.09
N PHE A 107 8.48 -7.43 -4.31
CA PHE A 107 8.23 -6.13 -3.71
C PHE A 107 8.56 -5.08 -4.76
N THR A 108 7.54 -4.33 -5.18
CA THR A 108 7.66 -3.33 -6.23
C THR A 108 7.05 -2.03 -5.75
N GLU A 109 7.88 -1.00 -5.59
CA GLU A 109 7.41 0.35 -5.35
C GLU A 109 6.55 0.80 -6.53
N ARG A 110 5.30 1.17 -6.24
CA ARG A 110 4.42 1.77 -7.23
C ARG A 110 4.98 3.14 -7.56
N ALA A 111 5.15 3.42 -8.85
CA ALA A 111 5.46 4.78 -9.27
C ALA A 111 4.39 5.72 -8.68
N PRO A 112 4.78 6.89 -8.13
CA PRO A 112 3.79 7.87 -7.72
C PRO A 112 2.86 8.08 -8.91
N VAL A 113 1.54 8.08 -8.67
CA VAL A 113 0.59 8.55 -9.66
C VAL A 113 1.08 9.94 -10.02
N ALA A 114 1.74 10.06 -11.18
CA ALA A 114 2.12 11.34 -11.70
C ALA A 114 0.80 12.11 -11.77
N CYS A 115 0.68 13.18 -10.97
CA CYS A 115 -0.19 14.28 -11.34
C CYS A 115 0.13 14.52 -12.82
N ASP A 116 -0.81 14.15 -13.68
CA ASP A 116 -0.62 14.14 -15.12
C ASP A 116 -0.04 15.50 -15.54
N PRO A 117 1.19 15.59 -16.08
CA PRO A 117 1.71 16.84 -16.58
C PRO A 117 1.11 17.19 -17.96
N ALA A 118 -0.03 16.63 -18.36
CA ALA A 118 -0.78 17.06 -19.53
C ALA A 118 -1.62 18.31 -19.26
N GLU A 119 -0.97 19.39 -18.85
CA GLU A 119 -1.29 20.70 -19.40
C GLU A 119 0.00 21.20 -20.05
N PRO A 120 0.25 20.85 -21.33
CA PRO A 120 1.38 21.41 -22.06
C PRO A 120 1.23 22.93 -22.02
N LEU A 121 2.26 23.60 -21.48
CA LEU A 121 2.44 25.04 -21.63
C LEU A 121 2.16 25.40 -23.08
N ASN A 122 1.01 26.03 -23.34
CA ASN A 122 0.70 26.61 -24.64
C ASN A 122 1.60 27.83 -24.83
N MET A 123 2.86 27.56 -25.13
CA MET A 123 3.86 28.50 -25.59
C MET A 123 3.64 28.63 -27.09
N THR A 124 2.57 29.32 -27.50
CA THR A 124 2.36 29.70 -28.89
C THR A 124 2.33 31.21 -29.03
N ASP A 125 3.44 31.69 -29.57
CA ASP A 125 3.61 32.86 -30.44
C ASP A 125 3.68 34.27 -29.82
N ALA A 126 4.91 34.75 -29.73
CA ALA A 126 5.22 36.15 -29.92
C ALA A 126 5.13 36.50 -31.41
N SER A 127 4.03 37.08 -31.89
CA SER A 127 4.00 37.98 -33.05
C SER A 127 2.60 38.56 -33.32
N ALA A 128 2.39 39.82 -32.92
CA ALA A 128 1.70 40.81 -33.75
C ALA A 128 1.85 42.23 -33.18
N CYS A 129 2.71 43.00 -33.82
CA CYS A 129 2.77 44.45 -33.73
C CYS A 129 1.64 45.08 -34.58
N GLY A 130 0.67 45.74 -33.91
CA GLY A 130 -0.16 46.86 -34.41
C GLY A 130 -1.45 46.58 -35.21
N PRO A 131 -2.27 47.61 -35.53
CA PRO A 131 -2.43 48.91 -34.87
C PRO A 131 -3.86 49.18 -34.32
N ILE A 132 -3.87 50.13 -33.39
CA ILE A 132 -5.00 50.97 -32.95
C ILE A 132 -5.90 51.45 -34.09
N ARG A 133 -7.21 51.47 -33.84
CA ARG A 133 -8.18 52.26 -34.60
C ARG A 133 -9.21 52.88 -33.68
#